data_AF-A0A8C9TGK2-F1
#
_entry.id   AF-A0A8C9TGK2-F1
#
_cell.length_a   1.000
_cell.length_b   1.000
_cell.length_c   1.000
_cell.angle_alpha   90.00
_cell.angle_beta   90.00
_cell.angle_gamma   90.00
#
_symmetry.space_group_name_H-M   'P 1'
#
loop_
_entity.id
_entity.type
_entity.pdbx_description
1 polymer ?
#
loop_
_entity_poly.entity_id
_entity_poly.type
_entity_poly.pdbx_seq_one_letter_code
_entity_poly.pdbx_strand_id
1 'polypeptide(L)'
;MYISGISWEHRGQNITALCWDTTTLRVFIGDAGGKVSFLRAGSSKLGKGSAFVIFPVQTITTVDSKVVQLGYQDGRLLVSSLSRCYLCDTEREKFWRVGNKERDGEYGACFFPQSRGSVLGQPPLLYCARPGSRVWEASFSGEVLSTHQFKQLLACPPVPLVSYRCELQYSSAQRSPQSVAFPKLLYLSDQNLLTWTDSAIYVFVPQCGQVLLWTEIKDVVDVAVFRSELFCLRCDGHLTHLSLLPVERCVERLLRREYWLLAATICCMFQHVIVPSRARKCLPTDRLEYLRSQLNPSIQQDLASQLEEVILRLEPLDSASSSRRSSISSHESFNVLDCGIYRVISRRGSQSDEDTCSLVSQSMLEEERLKEFNFVQEEEPLEQGKGCDL
;
A
#
# COMPACT_ATOMS: atom_id res chain seq x y z
N MET A 1 -17.31 -17.35 -27.87
CA MET A 1 -18.26 -16.45 -27.21
C MET A 1 -18.69 -17.16 -25.94
N TYR A 2 -18.15 -16.81 -24.78
CA TYR A 2 -18.54 -17.48 -23.54
C TYR A 2 -19.98 -17.07 -23.20
N ILE A 3 -20.90 -18.03 -23.17
CA ILE A 3 -22.27 -17.79 -22.74
C ILE A 3 -22.24 -17.86 -21.21
N SER A 4 -22.33 -16.71 -20.53
CA SER A 4 -22.58 -16.70 -19.09
C SER A 4 -24.05 -17.11 -18.87
N GLY A 5 -24.26 -18.22 -18.16
CA GLY A 5 -25.60 -18.58 -17.70
C GLY A 5 -26.10 -17.53 -16.70
N ILE A 6 -27.37 -17.17 -16.75
CA ILE A 6 -28.00 -16.33 -15.73
C ILE A 6 -27.98 -17.12 -14.42
N SER A 7 -27.36 -16.54 -13.38
CA SER A 7 -27.36 -17.09 -12.04
C SER A 7 -28.33 -16.33 -11.15
N TRP A 8 -29.03 -17.06 -10.28
CA TRP A 8 -29.92 -16.51 -9.27
C TRP A 8 -29.30 -16.53 -7.87
N GLU A 9 -28.02 -16.87 -7.76
CA GLU A 9 -27.35 -17.15 -6.48
C GLU A 9 -27.43 -15.97 -5.50
N HIS A 10 -27.27 -14.74 -6.02
CA HIS A 10 -27.31 -13.50 -5.24
C HIS A 10 -28.60 -12.69 -5.47
N ARG A 11 -29.67 -13.33 -5.96
CA ARG A 11 -30.93 -12.64 -6.29
C ARG A 11 -31.48 -11.92 -5.05
N GLY A 12 -31.74 -10.62 -5.20
CA GLY A 12 -32.30 -9.79 -4.13
C GLY A 12 -31.28 -9.33 -3.08
N GLN A 13 -29.98 -9.59 -3.28
CA GLN A 13 -28.90 -9.11 -2.43
C GLN A 13 -27.98 -8.18 -3.20
N ASN A 14 -27.49 -7.13 -2.55
CA ASN A 14 -26.47 -6.26 -3.13
C ASN A 14 -25.12 -6.98 -3.12
N ILE A 15 -24.43 -6.99 -4.26
CA ILE A 15 -23.04 -7.43 -4.33
C ILE A 15 -22.16 -6.37 -3.66
N THR A 16 -21.35 -6.80 -2.71
CA THR A 16 -20.56 -5.89 -1.87
C THR A 16 -19.06 -6.10 -2.02
N ALA A 17 -18.63 -7.27 -2.50
CA ALA A 17 -17.23 -7.56 -2.74
C ALA A 17 -17.03 -8.44 -3.97
N LEU A 18 -15.98 -8.15 -4.71
CA LEU A 18 -15.48 -8.97 -5.82
C LEU A 18 -13.98 -9.18 -5.63
N CYS A 19 -13.50 -10.37 -5.97
CA CYS A 19 -12.07 -10.69 -5.95
C CYS A 19 -11.72 -11.64 -7.09
N TRP A 20 -10.66 -11.36 -7.81
CA TRP A 20 -10.20 -12.19 -8.92
C TRP A 20 -9.17 -13.22 -8.47
N ASP A 21 -9.32 -14.45 -8.95
CA ASP A 21 -8.21 -15.35 -9.21
C ASP A 21 -7.83 -15.23 -10.70
N THR A 22 -6.77 -14.46 -10.96
CA THR A 22 -6.26 -14.24 -12.32
C THR A 22 -5.59 -15.49 -12.90
N THR A 23 -5.09 -16.40 -12.07
CA THR A 23 -4.40 -17.62 -12.51
C THR A 23 -5.38 -18.60 -13.14
N THR A 24 -6.54 -18.81 -12.52
CA THR A 24 -7.54 -19.76 -13.04
C THR A 24 -8.77 -19.12 -13.67
N LEU A 25 -8.75 -17.78 -13.84
CA LEU A 25 -9.81 -16.97 -14.44
C LEU A 25 -11.15 -17.16 -13.73
N ARG A 26 -11.15 -17.05 -12.40
CA ARG A 26 -12.37 -17.09 -11.58
C ARG A 26 -12.58 -15.77 -10.86
N VAL A 27 -13.84 -15.41 -10.64
CA VAL A 27 -14.23 -14.29 -9.80
C VAL A 27 -14.97 -14.83 -8.59
N PHE A 28 -14.55 -14.40 -7.42
CA PHE A 28 -15.25 -14.59 -6.16
C PHE A 28 -16.20 -13.42 -5.93
N ILE A 29 -17.39 -13.72 -5.41
CA ILE A 29 -18.49 -12.78 -5.24
C ILE A 29 -18.98 -12.90 -3.81
N GLY A 30 -19.06 -11.77 -3.12
CA GLY A 30 -19.62 -11.66 -1.77
C GLY A 30 -20.78 -10.66 -1.77
N ASP A 31 -21.83 -10.95 -1.01
CA ASP A 31 -23.02 -10.09 -0.94
C ASP A 31 -23.35 -9.59 0.48
N ALA A 32 -24.37 -8.74 0.55
CA ALA A 32 -24.91 -8.17 1.78
C ALA A 32 -25.56 -9.21 2.72
N GLY A 33 -25.98 -10.36 2.19
CA GLY A 33 -26.52 -11.48 2.97
C GLY A 33 -25.44 -12.39 3.55
N GLY A 34 -24.16 -12.15 3.26
CA GLY A 34 -23.04 -12.99 3.69
C GLY A 34 -22.76 -14.18 2.78
N LYS A 35 -23.45 -14.30 1.64
CA LYS A 35 -23.20 -15.40 0.71
C LYS A 35 -21.92 -15.13 -0.07
N VAL A 36 -21.08 -16.16 -0.18
CA VAL A 36 -19.85 -16.15 -0.97
C VAL A 36 -19.90 -17.25 -2.01
N SER A 37 -19.77 -16.88 -3.28
CA SER A 37 -19.75 -17.81 -4.41
C SER A 37 -18.56 -17.51 -5.33
N PHE A 38 -18.31 -18.38 -6.30
CA PHE A 38 -17.43 -18.06 -7.41
C PHE A 38 -18.04 -18.42 -8.76
N LEU A 39 -17.62 -17.68 -9.78
CA LEU A 39 -17.90 -17.93 -11.17
C LEU A 39 -16.58 -18.08 -11.93
N ARG A 40 -16.48 -19.07 -12.79
CA ARG A 40 -15.36 -19.17 -13.73
C ARG A 40 -15.67 -18.34 -14.97
N ALA A 41 -14.86 -17.31 -15.22
CA ALA A 41 -15.03 -16.39 -16.34
C ALA A 41 -14.47 -16.95 -17.66
N GLY A 42 -13.60 -17.96 -17.60
CA GLY A 42 -13.04 -18.59 -18.79
C GLY A 42 -12.22 -19.85 -18.50
N SER A 43 -11.76 -20.51 -19.56
CA SER A 43 -10.84 -21.66 -19.47
C SER A 43 -9.44 -21.24 -19.89
N SER A 44 -8.42 -21.64 -19.12
CA SER A 44 -7.00 -21.47 -19.48
C SER A 44 -6.53 -22.45 -20.57
N LYS A 45 -7.33 -23.48 -20.88
CA LYS A 45 -7.01 -24.45 -21.94
C LYS A 45 -7.50 -23.93 -23.29
N LEU A 46 -6.57 -23.50 -24.15
CA LEU A 46 -6.81 -23.16 -25.56
C LEU A 46 -7.07 -24.43 -26.39
N GLY A 47 -8.22 -25.07 -26.17
CA GLY A 47 -8.66 -26.24 -26.94
C GLY A 47 -9.81 -25.90 -27.90
N LYS A 48 -9.85 -26.57 -29.07
CA LYS A 48 -11.02 -26.55 -29.97
C LYS A 48 -12.25 -27.05 -29.19
N GLY A 49 -13.15 -26.14 -28.81
CA GLY A 49 -14.38 -26.46 -28.03
C GLY A 49 -14.63 -25.58 -26.80
N SER A 50 -13.72 -24.66 -26.44
CA SER A 50 -13.90 -23.80 -25.24
C SER A 50 -15.05 -22.79 -25.33
N ALA A 51 -15.59 -22.54 -26.52
CA ALA A 51 -16.59 -21.50 -26.77
C ALA A 51 -18.03 -21.85 -26.33
N PHE A 52 -18.29 -23.08 -25.84
CA PHE A 52 -19.65 -23.54 -25.49
C PHE A 52 -19.79 -24.05 -24.06
N VAL A 53 -18.81 -23.81 -23.18
CA VAL A 53 -18.87 -24.27 -21.79
C VAL A 53 -19.48 -23.19 -20.91
N ILE A 54 -20.67 -23.46 -20.38
CA ILE A 54 -21.29 -22.66 -19.32
C ILE A 54 -20.71 -23.14 -17.99
N PHE A 55 -20.09 -22.23 -17.24
CA PHE A 55 -19.67 -22.53 -15.87
C PHE A 55 -20.76 -22.07 -14.91
N PRO A 56 -21.42 -22.97 -14.17
CA PRO A 56 -22.39 -22.57 -13.17
C PRO A 56 -21.68 -21.82 -12.04
N VAL A 57 -22.39 -20.88 -11.41
CA VAL A 57 -21.95 -20.27 -10.15
C VAL A 57 -21.94 -21.35 -9.08
N GLN A 58 -20.89 -21.39 -8.27
CA GLN A 58 -20.73 -22.35 -7.19
C GLN A 58 -20.62 -21.61 -5.86
N THR A 59 -21.49 -21.95 -4.92
CA THR A 59 -21.46 -21.39 -3.57
C THR A 59 -20.33 -22.02 -2.77
N ILE A 60 -19.48 -21.17 -2.21
CA ILE A 60 -18.36 -21.59 -1.36
C ILE A 60 -18.84 -21.71 0.07
N THR A 61 -19.47 -20.65 0.57
CA THR A 61 -19.94 -20.59 1.95
C THR A 61 -20.97 -19.48 2.13
N THR A 62 -21.62 -19.46 3.29
CA THR A 62 -22.44 -18.34 3.75
C THR A 62 -21.93 -17.94 5.13
N VAL A 63 -21.41 -16.72 5.23
CA VAL A 63 -20.96 -16.15 6.50
C VAL A 63 -22.13 -15.47 7.21
N ASP A 64 -21.87 -15.04 8.43
CA ASP A 64 -22.86 -14.58 9.40
C ASP A 64 -23.38 -13.15 9.19
N SER A 65 -22.75 -12.36 8.32
CA SER A 65 -23.11 -10.97 8.05
C SER A 65 -22.61 -10.50 6.68
N LYS A 66 -22.98 -9.28 6.26
CA LYS A 66 -22.53 -8.64 5.01
C LYS A 66 -21.03 -8.82 4.79
N VAL A 67 -20.67 -9.27 3.59
CA VAL A 67 -19.27 -9.32 3.16
C VAL A 67 -18.76 -7.91 2.90
N VAL A 68 -17.64 -7.54 3.52
CA VAL A 68 -16.99 -6.23 3.41
C VAL A 68 -15.87 -6.26 2.37
N GLN A 69 -15.04 -7.30 2.41
CA GLN A 69 -13.89 -7.44 1.53
C GLN A 69 -13.57 -8.91 1.30
N LEU A 70 -13.15 -9.23 0.07
CA LEU A 70 -12.60 -10.53 -0.30
C LEU A 70 -11.13 -10.36 -0.70
N GLY A 71 -10.31 -11.37 -0.40
CA GLY A 71 -8.94 -11.47 -0.90
C GLY A 71 -8.65 -12.90 -1.32
N TYR A 72 -7.87 -13.10 -2.37
CA TYR A 72 -7.48 -14.43 -2.84
C TYR A 72 -5.98 -14.50 -3.03
N GLN A 73 -5.36 -15.57 -2.51
CA GLN A 73 -3.95 -15.86 -2.72
C GLN A 73 -3.71 -17.36 -2.58
N ASP A 74 -3.00 -17.96 -3.54
CA ASP A 74 -2.47 -19.33 -3.49
C ASP A 74 -3.48 -20.38 -2.97
N GLY A 75 -4.65 -20.47 -3.63
CA GLY A 75 -5.69 -21.45 -3.27
C GLY A 75 -6.52 -21.07 -2.04
N ARG A 76 -6.29 -19.90 -1.43
CA ARG A 76 -6.99 -19.46 -0.22
C ARG A 76 -7.79 -18.20 -0.46
N LEU A 77 -9.02 -18.22 0.03
CA LEU A 77 -9.95 -17.10 0.01
C LEU A 77 -10.10 -16.53 1.43
N LEU A 78 -9.78 -15.26 1.58
CA LEU A 78 -10.03 -14.46 2.76
C LEU A 78 -11.38 -13.77 2.63
N VAL A 79 -12.26 -13.96 3.62
CA VAL A 79 -13.60 -13.36 3.66
C VAL A 79 -13.71 -12.48 4.90
N SER A 80 -13.77 -11.18 4.69
CA SER A 80 -13.96 -10.17 5.72
C SER A 80 -15.45 -9.82 5.80
N SER A 81 -16.13 -10.09 6.92
CA SER A 81 -17.54 -9.70 7.17
C SER A 81 -17.66 -8.60 8.23
N LEU A 82 -18.85 -8.05 8.45
CA LEU A 82 -19.08 -7.03 9.50
C LEU A 82 -18.70 -7.51 10.90
N SER A 83 -18.87 -8.79 11.16
CA SER A 83 -18.76 -9.39 12.49
C SER A 83 -17.47 -10.19 12.68
N ARG A 84 -16.93 -10.80 11.61
CA ARG A 84 -15.82 -11.76 11.68
C ARG A 84 -14.95 -11.70 10.43
N CYS A 85 -13.84 -12.44 10.45
CA CYS A 85 -12.97 -12.65 9.31
C CYS A 85 -12.68 -14.15 9.21
N TYR A 86 -12.71 -14.69 8.00
CA TYR A 86 -12.63 -16.11 7.72
C TYR A 86 -11.55 -16.36 6.68
N LEU A 87 -10.84 -17.48 6.85
CA LEU A 87 -9.92 -18.00 5.86
C LEU A 87 -10.49 -19.32 5.34
N CYS A 88 -10.62 -19.43 4.03
CA CYS A 88 -11.09 -20.62 3.34
C CYS A 88 -9.97 -21.16 2.47
N ASP A 89 -9.64 -22.44 2.62
CA ASP A 89 -8.86 -23.20 1.65
C ASP A 89 -9.82 -23.73 0.59
N THR A 90 -9.73 -23.16 -0.61
CA THR A 90 -10.65 -23.46 -1.72
C THR A 90 -10.35 -24.81 -2.38
N GLU A 91 -9.19 -25.40 -2.13
CA GLU A 91 -8.82 -26.71 -2.67
C GLU A 91 -9.23 -27.84 -1.73
N ARG A 92 -9.11 -27.61 -0.42
CA ARG A 92 -9.43 -28.60 0.62
C ARG A 92 -10.82 -28.41 1.24
N GLU A 93 -11.53 -27.36 0.83
CA GLU A 93 -12.84 -26.97 1.36
C GLU A 93 -12.83 -26.81 2.89
N LYS A 94 -11.72 -26.28 3.43
CA LYS A 94 -11.56 -26.05 4.87
C LYS A 94 -11.78 -24.60 5.20
N PHE A 95 -12.45 -24.35 6.32
CA PHE A 95 -12.82 -23.02 6.77
C PHE A 95 -12.31 -22.79 8.20
N TRP A 96 -11.61 -21.67 8.39
CA TRP A 96 -11.13 -21.22 9.68
C TRP A 96 -11.65 -19.83 9.97
N ARG A 97 -11.95 -19.57 11.24
CA ARG A 97 -12.16 -18.21 11.72
C ARG A 97 -10.80 -17.61 12.07
N VAL A 98 -10.56 -16.37 11.65
CA VAL A 98 -9.37 -15.62 12.04
C VAL A 98 -9.59 -15.04 13.44
N GLY A 99 -8.93 -15.65 14.42
CA GLY A 99 -9.06 -15.37 15.84
C GLY A 99 -10.45 -15.69 16.42
N ASN A 100 -10.63 -15.35 17.70
CA ASN A 100 -11.84 -15.71 18.45
C ASN A 100 -12.76 -14.53 18.78
N LYS A 101 -12.23 -13.31 18.77
CA LYS A 101 -13.00 -12.11 19.12
C LYS A 101 -13.74 -11.58 17.88
N GLU A 102 -15.03 -11.35 18.04
CA GLU A 102 -15.87 -10.67 17.06
C GLU A 102 -15.50 -9.19 16.96
N ARG A 103 -15.99 -8.58 15.89
CA ARG A 103 -15.96 -7.14 15.65
C ARG A 103 -17.37 -6.70 15.27
N ASP A 104 -17.57 -5.39 15.20
CA ASP A 104 -18.83 -4.80 14.76
C ASP A 104 -18.53 -3.57 13.92
N GLY A 105 -18.77 -3.67 12.61
CA GLY A 105 -18.55 -2.61 11.63
C GLY A 105 -17.78 -3.07 10.39
N GLU A 106 -17.58 -2.14 9.45
CA GLU A 106 -16.84 -2.40 8.23
C GLU A 106 -15.34 -2.40 8.50
N TYR A 107 -14.72 -3.56 8.36
CA TYR A 107 -13.29 -3.74 8.56
C TYR A 107 -12.71 -4.65 7.49
N GLY A 108 -11.59 -4.21 6.91
CA GLY A 108 -10.91 -4.90 5.83
C GLY A 108 -10.04 -6.05 6.31
N ALA A 109 -9.61 -6.87 5.35
CA ALA A 109 -8.59 -7.87 5.56
C ALA A 109 -7.88 -8.15 4.23
N CYS A 110 -6.57 -8.38 4.28
CA CYS A 110 -5.81 -8.76 3.09
C CYS A 110 -4.74 -9.79 3.42
N PHE A 111 -4.34 -10.53 2.40
CA PHE A 111 -3.09 -11.29 2.44
C PHE A 111 -1.90 -10.35 2.36
N PHE A 112 -0.78 -10.83 2.88
CA PHE A 112 0.45 -10.10 2.94
C PHE A 112 1.58 -10.98 2.40
N PRO A 113 1.88 -10.85 1.10
CA PRO A 113 2.89 -11.67 0.44
C PRO A 113 4.24 -11.49 1.11
N GLN A 114 4.92 -12.60 1.35
CA GLN A 114 6.24 -12.59 1.90
C GLN A 114 7.22 -11.91 0.92
N SER A 115 8.10 -11.05 1.43
CA SER A 115 9.14 -10.44 0.61
C SER A 115 10.06 -11.52 0.03
N ARG A 116 10.50 -11.35 -1.23
CA ARG A 116 11.37 -12.29 -1.98
C ARG A 116 12.81 -12.43 -1.43
N GLY A 117 13.02 -12.14 -0.15
CA GLY A 117 14.27 -12.33 0.58
C GLY A 117 14.08 -12.69 2.06
N SER A 118 12.85 -12.98 2.48
CA SER A 118 12.60 -13.51 3.82
C SER A 118 13.00 -14.98 3.88
N VAL A 119 13.52 -15.41 5.04
CA VAL A 119 13.99 -16.78 5.31
C VAL A 119 13.04 -17.80 4.69
N LEU A 120 13.60 -18.66 3.82
CA LEU A 120 12.91 -19.79 3.20
C LEU A 120 12.10 -20.53 4.28
N GLY A 121 10.77 -20.42 4.24
CA GLY A 121 9.88 -21.20 5.10
C GLY A 121 9.06 -20.45 6.15
N GLN A 122 9.15 -19.12 6.31
CA GLN A 122 8.13 -18.41 7.11
C GLN A 122 6.77 -18.47 6.37
N PRO A 123 5.69 -18.88 7.05
CA PRO A 123 4.38 -18.97 6.42
C PRO A 123 3.88 -17.56 6.04
N PRO A 124 3.17 -17.41 4.92
CA PRO A 124 2.55 -16.14 4.57
C PRO A 124 1.61 -15.67 5.69
N LEU A 125 1.41 -14.35 5.78
CA LEU A 125 0.61 -13.72 6.82
C LEU A 125 -0.62 -13.05 6.23
N LEU A 126 -1.64 -12.86 7.07
CA LEU A 126 -2.79 -12.05 6.73
C LEU A 126 -3.00 -10.98 7.79
N TYR A 127 -3.49 -9.83 7.36
CA TYR A 127 -3.82 -8.72 8.24
C TYR A 127 -5.33 -8.48 8.24
N CYS A 128 -5.90 -8.27 9.42
CA CYS A 128 -7.33 -8.10 9.62
C CYS A 128 -7.61 -6.88 10.52
N ALA A 129 -8.33 -5.91 9.99
CA ALA A 129 -8.69 -4.70 10.73
C ALA A 129 -9.71 -4.99 11.85
N ARG A 130 -9.57 -4.23 12.93
CA ARG A 130 -10.34 -4.35 14.17
C ARG A 130 -10.69 -2.98 14.75
N PRO A 131 -11.76 -2.89 15.58
CA PRO A 131 -12.17 -1.66 16.23
C PRO A 131 -11.04 -0.98 17.03
N GLY A 132 -11.03 0.35 17.00
CA GLY A 132 -10.06 1.19 17.72
C GLY A 132 -8.72 1.34 17.02
N SER A 133 -8.72 1.39 15.67
CA SER A 133 -7.51 1.49 14.83
C SER A 133 -6.51 0.36 15.10
N ARG A 134 -7.03 -0.86 15.21
CA ARG A 134 -6.25 -2.06 15.46
C ARG A 134 -6.17 -2.92 14.21
N VAL A 135 -5.06 -3.63 14.04
CA VAL A 135 -4.91 -4.64 13.00
C VAL A 135 -4.33 -5.89 13.63
N TRP A 136 -4.98 -7.03 13.40
CA TRP A 136 -4.43 -8.33 13.74
C TRP A 136 -3.53 -8.83 12.64
N GLU A 137 -2.37 -9.31 13.02
CA GLU A 137 -1.53 -10.17 12.20
C GLU A 137 -1.88 -11.61 12.54
N ALA A 138 -2.16 -12.41 11.53
CA ALA A 138 -2.56 -13.79 11.72
C ALA A 138 -1.86 -14.72 10.74
N SER A 139 -1.71 -15.97 11.18
CA SER A 139 -1.19 -17.05 10.36
C SER A 139 -2.24 -17.55 9.37
N PHE A 140 -1.79 -18.37 8.42
CA PHE A 140 -2.65 -19.08 7.49
C PHE A 140 -3.44 -20.26 8.12
N SER A 141 -3.36 -20.45 9.43
CA SER A 141 -4.29 -21.31 10.19
C SER A 141 -5.40 -20.52 10.88
N GLY A 142 -5.42 -19.19 10.74
CA GLY A 142 -6.37 -18.30 11.40
C GLY A 142 -6.00 -17.94 12.84
N GLU A 143 -4.80 -18.31 13.30
CA GLU A 143 -4.30 -17.95 14.62
C GLU A 143 -3.80 -16.50 14.63
N VAL A 144 -4.20 -15.71 15.64
CA VAL A 144 -3.74 -14.33 15.80
C VAL A 144 -2.36 -14.34 16.45
N LEU A 145 -1.37 -13.84 15.72
CA LEU A 145 0.03 -13.77 16.15
C LEU A 145 0.32 -12.48 16.91
N SER A 146 -0.21 -11.36 16.44
CA SER A 146 0.00 -10.06 17.08
C SER A 146 -1.15 -9.07 16.83
N THR A 147 -1.25 -8.04 17.68
CA THR A 147 -2.22 -6.94 17.54
C THR A 147 -1.48 -5.62 17.45
N HIS A 148 -1.49 -5.03 16.27
CA HIS A 148 -0.97 -3.70 15.98
C HIS A 148 -1.99 -2.64 16.41
N GLN A 149 -1.57 -1.61 17.14
CA GLN A 149 -2.44 -0.56 17.68
C GLN A 149 -1.99 0.81 17.17
N PHE A 150 -2.73 1.37 16.21
CA PHE A 150 -2.33 2.59 15.51
C PHE A 150 -2.95 3.87 16.09
N LYS A 151 -3.93 3.79 17.00
CA LYS A 151 -4.66 4.96 17.52
C LYS A 151 -3.74 6.09 18.01
N GLN A 152 -2.72 5.74 18.79
CA GLN A 152 -1.75 6.71 19.31
C GLN A 152 -0.75 7.15 18.24
N LEU A 153 -0.36 6.24 17.35
CA LEU A 153 0.62 6.52 16.29
C LEU A 153 0.06 7.45 15.21
N LEU A 154 -1.26 7.45 15.00
CA LEU A 154 -1.98 8.37 14.12
C LEU A 154 -2.05 9.82 14.66
N ALA A 155 -1.48 10.09 15.84
CA ALA A 155 -1.29 11.44 16.36
C ALA A 155 -0.19 12.23 15.61
N CYS A 156 0.57 11.59 14.71
CA CYS A 156 1.52 12.31 13.86
C CYS A 156 0.81 13.28 12.90
N PRO A 157 1.46 14.38 12.50
CA PRO A 157 0.90 15.28 11.49
C PRO A 157 0.73 14.58 10.13
N PRO A 158 -0.28 14.97 9.32
CA PRO A 158 -0.41 14.45 7.97
C PRO A 158 0.77 14.89 7.10
N VAL A 159 1.21 13.99 6.22
CA VAL A 159 2.21 14.30 5.20
C VAL A 159 1.52 15.07 4.07
N PRO A 160 2.05 16.22 3.63
CA PRO A 160 1.43 17.03 2.60
C PRO A 160 1.55 16.34 1.24
N LEU A 161 0.53 16.49 0.41
CA LEU A 161 0.59 16.02 -0.98
C LEU A 161 1.45 16.94 -1.81
N VAL A 162 2.48 16.38 -2.42
CA VAL A 162 3.34 17.09 -3.36
C VAL A 162 2.67 17.10 -4.73
N SER A 163 2.33 18.29 -5.21
CA SER A 163 1.77 18.51 -6.53
C SER A 163 2.35 19.76 -7.15
N TYR A 164 2.55 19.75 -8.47
CA TYR A 164 2.96 20.94 -9.23
C TYR A 164 1.85 22.00 -9.32
N ARG A 165 0.62 21.66 -8.93
CA ARG A 165 -0.56 22.53 -9.04
C ARG A 165 -0.92 23.24 -7.74
N CYS A 166 -0.33 22.86 -6.62
CA CYS A 166 -0.73 23.34 -5.31
C CYS A 166 0.50 23.73 -4.48
N GLU A 167 0.39 24.82 -3.74
CA GLU A 167 1.38 25.17 -2.74
C GLU A 167 1.36 24.14 -1.60
N LEU A 168 2.55 23.76 -1.11
CA LEU A 168 2.67 22.83 -0.01
C LEU A 168 2.18 23.49 1.29
N GLN A 169 1.08 22.97 1.83
CA GLN A 169 0.61 23.32 3.16
C GLN A 169 1.04 22.22 4.12
N TYR A 170 2.09 22.47 4.89
CA TYR A 170 2.52 21.57 5.95
C TYR A 170 2.30 22.20 7.31
N SER A 171 1.58 21.47 8.17
CA SER A 171 1.48 21.78 9.58
C SER A 171 2.19 20.69 10.36
N SER A 172 3.29 21.04 11.02
CA SER A 172 4.01 20.14 11.93
C SER A 172 3.29 19.93 13.26
N ALA A 173 2.11 20.54 13.44
CA ALA A 173 1.35 20.43 14.67
C ALA A 173 0.93 18.98 14.92
N GLN A 174 1.30 18.49 16.10
CA GLN A 174 0.90 17.17 16.55
C GLN A 174 -0.64 17.09 16.62
N ARG A 175 -1.19 16.02 16.08
CA ARG A 175 -2.63 15.76 16.10
C ARG A 175 -2.99 15.00 17.38
N SER A 176 -4.26 15.03 17.73
CA SER A 176 -4.79 14.14 18.76
C SER A 176 -4.80 12.69 18.25
N PRO A 177 -4.67 11.69 19.13
CA PRO A 177 -4.87 10.28 18.78
C PRO A 177 -6.19 10.06 18.05
N GLN A 178 -6.16 9.30 16.95
CA GLN A 178 -7.30 9.13 16.05
C GLN A 178 -7.89 7.73 16.17
N SER A 179 -9.21 7.62 16.29
CA SER A 179 -9.92 6.33 16.28
C SER A 179 -10.55 6.10 14.91
N VAL A 180 -9.71 5.75 13.95
CA VAL A 180 -10.06 5.49 12.56
C VAL A 180 -10.46 4.02 12.39
N ALA A 181 -11.57 3.77 11.66
CA ALA A 181 -11.92 2.45 11.17
C ALA A 181 -11.15 2.17 9.86
N PHE A 182 -10.73 0.92 9.66
CA PHE A 182 -10.00 0.53 8.45
C PHE A 182 -10.91 -0.37 7.59
N PRO A 183 -11.80 0.22 6.76
CA PRO A 183 -12.88 -0.50 6.09
C PRO A 183 -12.38 -1.49 5.04
N LYS A 184 -11.28 -1.16 4.36
CA LYS A 184 -10.54 -2.06 3.48
C LYS A 184 -9.06 -2.03 3.85
N LEU A 185 -8.39 -3.16 3.69
CA LEU A 185 -6.93 -3.26 3.79
C LEU A 185 -6.40 -3.74 2.45
N LEU A 186 -5.37 -3.08 1.91
CA LEU A 186 -4.70 -3.49 0.70
C LEU A 186 -3.21 -3.66 0.97
N TYR A 187 -2.60 -4.64 0.33
CA TYR A 187 -1.15 -4.73 0.23
C TYR A 187 -0.66 -3.63 -0.72
N LEU A 188 0.32 -2.86 -0.26
CA LEU A 188 1.08 -1.89 -1.04
C LEU A 188 2.53 -2.38 -1.16
N SER A 189 3.25 -1.96 -2.21
CA SER A 189 4.66 -2.33 -2.41
C SER A 189 5.51 -2.15 -1.15
N ASP A 190 6.65 -2.84 -1.12
CA ASP A 190 7.65 -2.70 -0.05
C ASP A 190 7.10 -3.09 1.33
N GLN A 191 6.20 -4.06 1.34
CA GLN A 191 5.66 -4.63 2.57
C GLN A 191 4.90 -3.57 3.41
N ASN A 192 4.08 -2.77 2.73
CA ASN A 192 3.23 -1.77 3.37
C ASN A 192 1.76 -2.20 3.35
N LEU A 193 0.99 -1.70 4.32
CA LEU A 193 -0.47 -1.81 4.34
C LEU A 193 -1.10 -0.46 4.04
N LEU A 194 -2.09 -0.47 3.16
CA LEU A 194 -2.86 0.70 2.76
C LEU A 194 -4.31 0.57 3.23
N THR A 195 -4.85 1.66 3.76
CA THR A 195 -6.28 1.84 4.03
C THR A 195 -6.66 3.30 3.84
N TRP A 196 -7.95 3.59 3.77
CA TRP A 196 -8.46 4.95 3.59
C TRP A 196 -9.81 5.13 4.28
N THR A 197 -10.14 6.38 4.54
CA THR A 197 -11.50 6.86 4.83
C THR A 197 -11.97 7.72 3.66
N ASP A 198 -13.14 8.33 3.79
CA ASP A 198 -13.61 9.38 2.89
C ASP A 198 -12.74 10.64 2.89
N SER A 199 -11.89 10.84 3.91
CA SER A 199 -11.13 12.08 4.11
C SER A 199 -9.61 11.92 4.12
N ALA A 200 -9.08 10.69 4.12
CA ALA A 200 -7.64 10.46 4.24
C ALA A 200 -7.21 9.08 3.76
N ILE A 201 -5.93 8.99 3.38
CA ILE A 201 -5.23 7.74 3.08
C ILE A 201 -4.20 7.48 4.17
N TYR A 202 -4.07 6.23 4.60
CA TYR A 202 -3.16 5.79 5.65
C TYR A 202 -2.28 4.65 5.15
N VAL A 203 -0.98 4.74 5.42
CA VAL A 203 0.01 3.72 5.07
C VAL A 203 0.76 3.28 6.32
N PHE A 204 0.83 1.98 6.56
CA PHE A 204 1.47 1.37 7.73
C PHE A 204 2.60 0.43 7.32
N VAL A 205 3.63 0.36 8.16
CA VAL A 205 4.68 -0.65 8.10
C VAL A 205 4.42 -1.66 9.21
N PRO A 206 3.69 -2.76 8.93
CA PRO A 206 3.21 -3.65 9.98
C PRO A 206 4.34 -4.41 10.70
N GLN A 207 5.48 -4.67 10.06
CA GLN A 207 6.55 -5.48 10.67
C GLN A 207 7.17 -4.80 11.90
N CYS A 208 7.20 -3.47 11.91
CA CYS A 208 7.65 -2.65 13.03
C CYS A 208 6.50 -1.95 13.77
N GLY A 209 5.24 -2.16 13.35
CA GLY A 209 4.06 -1.54 13.94
C GLY A 209 4.07 -0.01 13.84
N GLN A 210 4.55 0.55 12.72
CA GLN A 210 4.68 2.00 12.52
C GLN A 210 3.65 2.53 11.52
N VAL A 211 3.29 3.81 11.68
CA VAL A 211 2.62 4.60 10.63
C VAL A 211 3.71 5.12 9.72
N LEU A 212 3.69 4.71 8.44
CA LEU A 212 4.62 5.26 7.45
C LEU A 212 4.26 6.71 7.18
N LEU A 213 2.99 6.93 6.82
CA LEU A 213 2.40 8.24 6.62
C LEU A 213 0.88 8.14 6.63
N TRP A 214 0.24 9.30 6.74
CA TRP A 214 -1.13 9.47 6.30
C TRP A 214 -1.26 10.85 5.67
N THR A 215 -2.22 11.00 4.78
CA THR A 215 -2.41 12.24 4.03
C THR A 215 -3.89 12.51 3.82
N GLU A 216 -4.28 13.79 3.86
CA GLU A 216 -5.67 14.23 3.74
C GLU A 216 -6.06 14.27 2.26
N ILE A 217 -7.11 13.54 1.90
CA ILE A 217 -7.72 13.54 0.56
C ILE A 217 -9.21 13.46 0.74
N LYS A 218 -9.92 14.46 0.22
CA LYS A 218 -11.35 14.57 0.40
C LYS A 218 -12.11 13.70 -0.61
N ASP A 219 -13.23 13.18 -0.12
CA ASP A 219 -14.26 12.48 -0.86
C ASP A 219 -13.80 11.16 -1.52
N VAL A 220 -12.86 10.44 -0.89
CA VAL A 220 -12.36 9.17 -1.42
C VAL A 220 -13.44 8.09 -1.29
N VAL A 221 -13.80 7.48 -2.43
CA VAL A 221 -14.80 6.41 -2.51
C VAL A 221 -14.11 5.05 -2.54
N ASP A 222 -13.10 4.89 -3.40
CA ASP A 222 -12.36 3.64 -3.53
C ASP A 222 -10.92 3.91 -3.97
N VAL A 223 -10.02 2.99 -3.62
CA VAL A 223 -8.61 3.07 -3.99
C VAL A 223 -8.18 1.75 -4.62
N ALA A 224 -7.59 1.85 -5.81
CA ALA A 224 -6.89 0.74 -6.45
C ALA A 224 -5.37 0.98 -6.37
N VAL A 225 -4.60 -0.10 -6.27
CA VAL A 225 -3.14 -0.05 -6.15
C VAL A 225 -2.48 -0.88 -7.22
N PHE A 226 -1.41 -0.34 -7.80
CA PHE A 226 -0.51 -1.07 -8.68
C PHE A 226 0.93 -0.69 -8.33
N ARG A 227 1.69 -1.62 -7.76
CA ARG A 227 3.03 -1.36 -7.22
C ARG A 227 2.98 -0.27 -6.15
N SER A 228 3.65 0.87 -6.38
CA SER A 228 3.69 2.03 -5.49
C SER A 228 2.73 3.16 -5.95
N GLU A 229 1.91 2.89 -6.96
CA GLU A 229 0.95 3.84 -7.52
C GLU A 229 -0.45 3.56 -6.95
N LEU A 230 -1.14 4.63 -6.56
CA LEU A 230 -2.49 4.63 -6.01
C LEU A 230 -3.42 5.39 -6.95
N PHE A 231 -4.57 4.80 -7.25
CA PHE A 231 -5.64 5.37 -8.06
C PHE A 231 -6.86 5.57 -7.17
N CYS A 232 -7.17 6.81 -6.84
CA CYS A 232 -8.22 7.17 -5.90
C CYS A 232 -9.42 7.70 -6.65
N LEU A 233 -10.54 6.98 -6.59
CA LEU A 233 -11.82 7.43 -7.11
C LEU A 233 -12.49 8.35 -6.10
N ARG A 234 -12.88 9.55 -6.53
CA ARG A 234 -13.59 10.54 -5.70
C ARG A 234 -15.09 10.54 -5.95
N CYS A 235 -15.86 11.11 -5.02
CA CYS A 235 -17.32 11.16 -5.11
C CYS A 235 -17.84 11.97 -6.31
N ASP A 236 -17.06 12.92 -6.80
CA ASP A 236 -17.32 13.76 -7.97
C ASP A 236 -16.98 13.05 -9.30
N GLY A 237 -16.54 11.79 -9.23
CA GLY A 237 -16.14 11.00 -10.40
C GLY A 237 -14.71 11.28 -10.88
N HIS A 238 -13.97 12.20 -10.24
CA HIS A 238 -12.57 12.40 -10.57
C HIS A 238 -11.71 11.23 -10.09
N LEU A 239 -10.74 10.84 -10.93
CA LEU A 239 -9.70 9.87 -10.59
C LEU A 239 -8.39 10.61 -10.29
N THR A 240 -7.90 10.48 -9.06
CA THR A 240 -6.61 11.04 -8.64
C THR A 240 -5.55 9.95 -8.67
N HIS A 241 -4.46 10.19 -9.38
CA HIS A 241 -3.29 9.32 -9.40
C HIS A 241 -2.21 9.86 -8.45
N LEU A 242 -1.72 9.00 -7.55
CA LEU A 242 -0.72 9.32 -6.54
C LEU A 242 0.40 8.28 -6.57
N SER A 243 1.63 8.72 -6.34
CA SER A 243 2.80 7.84 -6.24
C SER A 243 3.39 7.91 -4.83
N LEU A 244 3.60 6.76 -4.19
CA LEU A 244 4.39 6.69 -2.96
C LEU A 244 5.89 6.68 -3.32
N LEU A 245 6.62 7.71 -2.93
CA LEU A 245 8.04 7.88 -3.26
C LEU A 245 8.88 8.21 -2.03
N PRO A 246 10.13 7.70 -1.94
CA PRO A 246 11.13 8.24 -1.03
C PRO A 246 11.35 9.73 -1.30
N VAL A 247 11.63 10.50 -0.24
CA VAL A 247 11.80 11.96 -0.31
C VAL A 247 12.91 12.33 -1.30
N GLU A 248 14.03 11.60 -1.27
CA GLU A 248 15.16 11.84 -2.15
C GLU A 248 14.81 11.67 -3.64
N ARG A 249 13.96 10.69 -3.96
CA ARG A 249 13.45 10.47 -5.33
C ARG A 249 12.42 11.52 -5.73
N CYS A 250 11.62 12.00 -4.78
CA CYS A 250 10.68 13.11 -5.01
C CYS A 250 11.44 14.38 -5.42
N VAL A 251 12.46 14.77 -4.66
CA VAL A 251 13.31 15.93 -4.97
C VAL A 251 14.02 15.74 -6.31
N GLU A 252 14.62 14.57 -6.56
CA GLU A 252 15.26 14.27 -7.85
C GLU A 252 14.30 14.47 -9.04
N ARG A 253 13.06 13.98 -8.92
CA ARG A 253 12.03 14.12 -9.95
C ARG A 253 11.61 15.58 -10.18
N LEU A 254 11.59 16.39 -9.12
CA LEU A 254 11.30 17.83 -9.22
C LEU A 254 12.44 18.61 -9.87
N LEU A 255 13.70 18.27 -9.54
CA LEU A 255 14.88 18.87 -10.17
C LEU A 255 14.91 18.60 -11.68
N ARG A 256 14.61 17.38 -12.11
CA ARG A 256 14.54 17.02 -13.54
C ARG A 256 13.46 17.80 -14.31
N ARG A 257 12.48 18.37 -13.61
CA ARG A 257 11.38 19.15 -14.18
C ARG A 257 11.49 20.64 -13.87
N GLU A 258 12.63 21.08 -13.33
CA GLU A 258 12.92 22.49 -13.05
C GLU A 258 11.98 23.16 -12.03
N TYR A 259 11.32 22.36 -11.16
CA TYR A 259 10.50 22.88 -10.06
C TYR A 259 11.36 23.21 -8.83
N TRP A 260 12.25 24.20 -8.97
CA TRP A 260 13.28 24.55 -7.98
C TRP A 260 12.70 24.90 -6.61
N LEU A 261 11.71 25.80 -6.55
CA LEU A 261 11.10 26.24 -5.30
C LEU A 261 10.54 25.05 -4.51
N LEU A 262 9.77 24.20 -5.18
CA LEU A 262 9.14 23.04 -4.57
C LEU A 262 10.18 22.00 -4.10
N ALA A 263 11.22 21.76 -4.90
CA ALA A 263 12.32 20.88 -4.52
C ALA A 263 13.05 21.38 -3.27
N ALA A 264 13.37 22.67 -3.20
CA ALA A 264 14.02 23.27 -2.04
C ALA A 264 13.16 23.21 -0.79
N THR A 265 11.85 23.50 -0.91
CA THR A 265 10.90 23.37 0.21
C THR A 265 10.87 21.95 0.78
N ILE A 266 10.86 20.92 -0.08
CA ILE A 266 10.86 19.51 0.36
C ILE A 266 12.18 19.16 1.05
N CYS A 267 13.33 19.61 0.53
CA CYS A 267 14.62 19.41 1.17
C CYS A 267 14.66 19.97 2.60
N CYS A 268 14.18 21.20 2.79
CA CYS A 268 14.14 21.84 4.11
C CYS A 268 13.14 21.15 5.05
N MET A 269 11.94 20.79 4.55
CA MET A 269 10.89 20.14 5.33
C MET A 269 11.30 18.75 5.81
N PHE A 270 11.95 17.97 4.96
CA PHE A 270 12.36 16.60 5.23
C PHE A 270 13.88 16.45 5.40
N GLN A 271 14.53 17.47 5.97
CA GLN A 271 15.99 17.48 6.15
C GLN A 271 16.52 16.25 6.91
N HIS A 272 15.73 15.69 7.84
CA HIS A 272 16.09 14.47 8.57
C HIS A 272 16.22 13.21 7.69
N VAL A 273 15.60 13.21 6.50
CA VAL A 273 15.73 12.14 5.51
C VAL A 273 16.88 12.43 4.54
N ILE A 274 17.11 13.71 4.23
CA ILE A 274 18.10 14.18 3.25
C ILE A 274 19.53 14.22 3.82
N VAL A 275 19.69 14.60 5.09
CA VAL A 275 20.99 14.73 5.76
C VAL A 275 21.79 13.42 5.85
N PRO A 276 21.17 12.27 6.17
CA PRO A 276 21.90 11.01 6.28
C PRO A 276 22.59 10.56 4.99
N SER A 277 23.75 9.91 5.12
CA SER A 277 24.62 9.52 3.99
C SER A 277 23.92 8.69 2.90
N ARG A 278 22.88 7.92 3.25
CA ARG A 278 22.08 7.11 2.31
C ARG A 278 21.43 7.92 1.20
N ALA A 279 20.99 9.15 1.49
CA ALA A 279 20.29 10.00 0.53
C ALA A 279 21.24 10.50 -0.57
N ARG A 280 22.55 10.59 -0.29
CA ARG A 280 23.58 11.04 -1.23
C ARG A 280 23.72 10.19 -2.48
N LYS A 281 23.28 8.92 -2.43
CA LYS A 281 23.24 8.06 -3.62
C LYS A 281 22.27 8.57 -4.68
N CYS A 282 21.18 9.22 -4.28
CA CYS A 282 20.17 9.78 -5.19
C CYS A 282 20.30 11.31 -5.31
N LEU A 283 20.76 12.00 -4.26
CA LEU A 283 20.91 13.44 -4.18
C LEU A 283 22.32 13.82 -3.71
N PRO A 284 23.31 13.83 -4.61
CA PRO A 284 24.65 14.25 -4.26
C PRO A 284 24.73 15.77 -4.02
N THR A 285 25.77 16.21 -3.31
CA THR A 285 25.90 17.59 -2.84
C THR A 285 25.86 18.62 -3.97
N ASP A 286 26.49 18.32 -5.11
CA ASP A 286 26.49 19.15 -6.32
C ASP A 286 25.07 19.45 -6.83
N ARG A 287 24.14 18.49 -6.70
CA ARG A 287 22.74 18.68 -7.10
C ARG A 287 22.00 19.63 -6.15
N LEU A 288 22.31 19.60 -4.86
CA LEU A 288 21.72 20.49 -3.86
C LEU A 288 22.30 21.90 -3.96
N GLU A 289 23.60 22.03 -4.23
CA GLU A 289 24.24 23.31 -4.54
C GLU A 289 23.69 23.92 -5.82
N TYR A 290 23.50 23.10 -6.86
CA TYR A 290 22.86 23.54 -8.09
C TYR A 290 21.43 24.01 -7.82
N LEU A 291 20.62 23.25 -7.09
CA LEU A 291 19.27 23.65 -6.68
C LEU A 291 19.28 25.02 -5.98
N ARG A 292 20.19 25.23 -5.03
CA ARG A 292 20.33 26.52 -4.32
C ARG A 292 20.64 27.66 -5.29
N SER A 293 21.52 27.43 -6.26
CA SER A 293 21.88 28.44 -7.28
C SER A 293 20.70 28.89 -8.16
N GLN A 294 19.66 28.06 -8.29
CA GLN A 294 18.47 28.36 -9.10
C GLN A 294 17.39 29.15 -8.34
N LEU A 295 17.54 29.31 -7.01
CA LEU A 295 16.58 30.09 -6.21
C LEU A 295 16.80 31.59 -6.41
N ASN A 296 15.71 32.35 -6.46
CA ASN A 296 15.80 33.80 -6.63
C ASN A 296 16.25 34.45 -5.30
N PRO A 297 17.44 35.07 -5.24
CA PRO A 297 18.00 35.59 -3.99
C PRO A 297 17.21 36.77 -3.41
N SER A 298 16.40 37.46 -4.22
CA SER A 298 15.61 38.62 -3.77
C SER A 298 14.27 38.25 -3.12
N ILE A 299 13.70 37.08 -3.47
CA ILE A 299 12.38 36.65 -3.01
C ILE A 299 12.49 35.45 -2.05
N GLN A 300 13.46 34.57 -2.28
CA GLN A 300 13.57 33.25 -1.64
C GLN A 300 14.81 33.16 -0.74
N GLN A 301 15.28 34.29 -0.19
CA GLN A 301 16.51 34.36 0.61
C GLN A 301 16.47 33.45 1.84
N ASP A 302 15.32 33.41 2.54
CA ASP A 302 15.14 32.57 3.73
C ASP A 302 15.23 31.08 3.38
N LEU A 303 14.57 30.66 2.30
CA LEU A 303 14.59 29.28 1.83
C LEU A 303 15.99 28.87 1.35
N ALA A 304 16.68 29.75 0.62
CA ALA A 304 18.06 29.51 0.20
C ALA A 304 19.03 29.40 1.39
N SER A 305 18.78 30.13 2.47
CA SER A 305 19.56 30.04 3.72
C SER A 305 19.28 28.73 4.46
N GLN A 306 18.03 28.31 4.56
CA GLN A 306 17.66 27.02 5.15
C GLN A 306 18.25 25.85 4.35
N LEU A 307 18.21 25.92 3.01
CA LEU A 307 18.79 24.88 2.17
C LEU A 307 20.31 24.79 2.36
N GLU A 308 20.99 25.94 2.53
CA GLU A 308 22.42 25.94 2.84
C GLU A 308 22.74 25.23 4.16
N GLU A 309 21.93 25.47 5.20
CA GLU A 309 22.08 24.80 6.49
C GLU A 309 21.91 23.28 6.36
N VAL A 310 21.00 22.81 5.49
CA VAL A 310 20.84 21.39 5.18
C VAL A 310 22.07 20.84 4.46
N ILE A 311 22.61 21.56 3.47
CA ILE A 311 23.82 21.15 2.72
C ILE A 311 25.02 21.01 3.65
N LEU A 312 25.21 21.95 4.57
CA LEU A 312 26.32 21.94 5.54
C LEU A 312 26.22 20.76 6.54
N ARG A 313 25.02 20.25 6.79
CA ARG A 313 24.78 19.13 7.73
C ARG A 313 24.94 17.76 7.12
N LEU A 314 25.04 17.62 5.80
CA LEU A 314 25.06 16.33 5.12
C LEU A 314 26.19 15.42 5.67
N GLU A 315 25.88 14.17 6.02
CA GLU A 315 26.87 13.20 6.52
C GLU A 315 27.78 12.67 5.40
N PRO A 316 29.11 12.60 5.57
CA PRO A 316 30.03 12.04 4.57
C PRO A 316 29.60 10.66 4.03
N LEU A 317 29.90 10.38 2.75
CA LEU A 317 29.58 9.10 2.10
C LEU A 317 30.19 7.89 2.84
N ASP A 318 31.35 8.06 3.46
CA ASP A 318 32.08 7.02 4.19
C ASP A 318 31.70 6.92 5.68
N SER A 319 30.67 7.66 6.13
CA SER A 319 30.13 7.52 7.47
C SER A 319 29.32 6.22 7.56
N ALA A 320 30.03 5.10 7.68
CA ALA A 320 29.44 3.81 7.97
C ALA A 320 28.81 3.82 9.38
N SER A 321 27.51 3.54 9.40
CA SER A 321 26.72 2.96 10.47
C SER A 321 27.50 2.57 11.74
N SER A 322 27.55 3.48 12.72
CA SER A 322 27.91 3.10 14.09
C SER A 322 26.79 2.22 14.67
N SER A 323 26.99 0.91 14.57
CA SER A 323 26.17 -0.10 15.23
C SER A 323 26.19 0.12 16.74
N ARG A 324 25.09 0.64 17.31
CA ARG A 324 24.85 0.57 18.75
C ARG A 324 24.60 -0.89 19.13
N ARG A 325 25.69 -1.60 19.43
CA ARG A 325 25.67 -2.89 20.12
C ARG A 325 25.33 -2.63 21.58
N SER A 326 24.04 -2.54 21.92
CA SER A 326 23.61 -2.58 23.32
C SER A 326 23.47 -4.03 23.76
N SER A 327 24.36 -4.42 24.65
CA SER A 327 24.41 -5.68 25.39
C SER A 327 23.05 -6.03 26.01
N ILE A 328 22.48 -7.17 25.63
CA ILE A 328 21.27 -7.71 26.27
C ILE A 328 21.68 -8.53 27.50
N SER A 329 21.32 -8.00 28.67
CA SER A 329 21.31 -8.72 29.94
C SER A 329 20.17 -9.73 29.93
N SER A 330 20.48 -10.98 30.26
CA SER A 330 19.57 -12.12 30.28
C SER A 330 18.70 -12.12 31.54
N HIS A 331 17.50 -11.55 31.49
CA HIS A 331 16.36 -11.89 32.35
C HIS A 331 15.05 -11.52 31.62
N GLU A 332 13.99 -12.30 31.84
CA GLU A 332 12.66 -12.25 31.18
C GLU A 332 12.29 -10.89 30.54
N SER A 333 12.43 -10.80 29.22
CA SER A 333 12.26 -9.54 28.49
C SER A 333 10.86 -9.39 27.92
N PHE A 334 10.05 -8.57 28.59
CA PHE A 334 9.00 -7.82 27.93
C PHE A 334 9.68 -6.83 26.97
N ASN A 335 9.58 -7.05 25.66
CA ASN A 335 10.07 -6.07 24.69
C ASN A 335 9.08 -4.92 24.63
N VAL A 336 9.26 -3.94 25.51
CA VAL A 336 8.68 -2.61 25.39
C VAL A 336 9.46 -1.89 24.30
N LEU A 337 8.87 -1.75 23.12
CA LEU A 337 9.38 -0.82 22.12
C LEU A 337 9.03 0.60 22.57
N ASP A 338 9.92 1.57 22.32
CA ASP A 338 9.76 3.00 22.68
C ASP A 338 8.50 3.68 22.09
N CYS A 339 7.70 2.96 21.30
CA CYS A 339 6.39 3.36 20.78
C CYS A 339 5.19 2.97 21.69
N GLY A 340 5.41 2.42 22.88
CA GLY A 340 4.33 2.04 23.81
C GLY A 340 3.51 0.83 23.36
N ILE A 341 4.05 0.02 22.44
CA ILE A 341 3.41 -1.19 21.93
C ILE A 341 3.89 -2.41 22.74
N TYR A 342 2.95 -3.12 23.34
CA TYR A 342 3.21 -4.43 23.97
C TYR A 342 3.11 -5.53 22.91
N ARG A 343 4.26 -6.09 22.50
CA ARG A 343 4.29 -7.29 21.66
C ARG A 343 4.12 -8.53 22.54
N VAL A 344 2.92 -9.10 22.58
CA VAL A 344 2.69 -10.40 23.24
C VAL A 344 3.17 -11.50 22.29
N ILE A 345 4.35 -12.05 22.55
CA ILE A 345 4.91 -13.16 21.78
C ILE A 345 4.59 -14.46 22.51
N SER A 346 3.68 -15.29 21.96
CA SER A 346 3.54 -16.68 22.40
C SER A 346 4.72 -17.48 21.85
N ARG A 347 5.64 -17.93 22.72
CA ARG A 347 6.80 -18.74 22.30
C ARG A 347 6.52 -20.23 22.44
N ARG A 348 6.52 -20.93 21.31
CA ARG A 348 7.06 -22.30 21.21
C ARG A 348 8.04 -22.36 20.05
N GLY A 349 9.30 -22.66 20.36
CA GLY A 349 10.34 -23.07 19.40
C GLY A 349 11.27 -21.94 18.93
N SER A 350 12.45 -21.86 19.55
CA SER A 350 13.57 -20.99 19.17
C SER A 350 14.40 -21.64 18.05
N GLN A 351 14.91 -20.83 17.10
CA GLN A 351 16.32 -20.82 16.68
C GLN A 351 16.59 -19.58 15.81
N SER A 352 17.70 -18.92 16.12
CA SER A 352 18.24 -17.69 15.55
C SER A 352 18.91 -17.92 14.20
N ASP A 353 18.92 -16.93 13.32
CA ASP A 353 20.12 -16.50 12.59
C ASP A 353 19.92 -15.05 12.07
N GLU A 354 20.94 -14.22 12.26
CA GLU A 354 21.03 -12.83 11.79
C GLU A 354 21.51 -12.81 10.35
N ASP A 355 20.88 -12.04 9.45
CA ASP A 355 21.56 -11.53 8.25
C ASP A 355 20.87 -10.27 7.70
N THR A 356 21.69 -9.27 7.39
CA THR A 356 21.31 -7.91 6.98
C THR A 356 21.45 -7.78 5.47
N CYS A 357 20.38 -7.47 4.72
CA CYS A 357 20.48 -7.27 3.26
C CYS A 357 19.74 -6.02 2.75
N SER A 358 20.45 -5.24 1.94
CA SER A 358 20.15 -3.90 1.46
C SER A 358 19.22 -3.87 0.23
N LEU A 359 18.11 -3.13 0.32
CA LEU A 359 16.98 -3.06 -0.63
C LEU A 359 17.20 -2.16 -1.87
N VAL A 360 18.38 -1.56 -2.07
CA VAL A 360 18.54 -0.46 -3.04
C VAL A 360 18.75 -0.95 -4.49
N SER A 361 19.30 -2.14 -4.69
CA SER A 361 19.77 -2.59 -6.01
C SER A 361 18.66 -3.00 -6.98
N GLN A 362 17.43 -3.24 -6.50
CA GLN A 362 16.32 -3.74 -7.34
C GLN A 362 15.51 -2.62 -8.01
N SER A 363 15.46 -1.41 -7.43
CA SER A 363 14.69 -0.29 -8.01
C SER A 363 15.19 0.17 -9.39
N MET A 364 16.49 0.01 -9.66
CA MET A 364 17.14 0.47 -10.89
C MET A 364 16.81 -0.39 -12.12
N LEU A 365 16.64 -1.70 -11.94
CA LEU A 365 16.36 -2.65 -13.04
C LEU A 365 14.89 -2.59 -13.51
N GLU A 366 13.99 -2.07 -12.68
CA GLU A 366 12.56 -2.03 -12.97
C GLU A 366 12.10 -0.70 -13.59
N GLU A 367 12.86 0.39 -13.42
CA GLU A 367 12.62 1.69 -14.06
C GLU A 367 12.83 1.63 -15.60
N GLU A 368 13.71 0.74 -16.08
CA GLU A 368 13.95 0.54 -17.52
C GLU A 368 12.75 -0.05 -18.27
N ARG A 369 11.92 -0.89 -17.61
CA ARG A 369 10.73 -1.51 -18.25
C ARG A 369 9.53 -0.56 -18.39
N LEU A 370 9.57 0.62 -17.75
CA LEU A 370 8.53 1.64 -17.89
C LEU A 370 8.76 2.57 -19.09
N LYS A 371 9.97 2.59 -19.67
CA LYS A 371 10.24 3.35 -20.90
C LYS A 371 9.55 2.76 -22.15
N GLU A 372 9.17 1.48 -22.11
CA GLU A 372 8.45 0.79 -23.19
C GLU A 372 6.97 1.19 -23.31
N PHE A 373 6.42 1.98 -22.37
CA PHE A 373 5.03 2.45 -22.38
C PHE A 373 4.86 3.96 -22.68
N ASN A 374 5.85 4.60 -23.31
CA ASN A 374 5.65 5.95 -23.83
C ASN A 374 4.65 5.90 -25.02
N PHE A 375 3.49 6.50 -24.80
CA PHE A 375 2.49 6.78 -25.83
C PHE A 375 3.16 7.46 -27.03
N VAL A 376 3.02 6.84 -28.20
CA VAL A 376 3.24 7.52 -29.48
C VAL A 376 2.19 8.62 -29.57
N GLN A 377 2.62 9.87 -29.58
CA GLN A 377 1.81 10.98 -30.07
C GLN A 377 1.65 10.76 -31.57
N GLU A 378 0.48 10.30 -32.01
CA GLU A 378 0.08 10.41 -33.41
C GLU A 378 -0.25 11.88 -33.67
N GLU A 379 0.59 12.55 -34.46
CA GLU A 379 0.28 13.83 -35.09
C GLU A 379 -0.78 13.59 -36.17
N GLU A 380 -1.93 14.26 -36.06
CA GLU A 380 -2.93 14.32 -37.13
C GLU A 380 -2.36 15.02 -38.39
N PRO A 381 -2.56 14.48 -39.60
CA PRO A 381 -2.21 15.20 -40.82
C PRO A 381 -3.31 16.19 -41.20
N LEU A 382 -2.90 17.44 -41.48
CA LEU A 382 -3.71 18.48 -42.11
C LEU A 382 -4.33 17.99 -43.43
N GLU A 383 -5.66 18.05 -43.52
CA GLU A 383 -6.39 17.88 -44.79
C GLU A 383 -6.05 19.02 -45.76
N GLN A 384 -5.35 18.67 -46.85
CA GLN A 384 -5.29 19.48 -48.06
C GLN A 384 -6.53 19.18 -48.92
N GLY A 385 -7.38 20.19 -49.08
CA GLY A 385 -8.49 20.15 -50.02
C GLY A 385 -8.03 19.90 -51.46
N LYS A 386 -8.67 18.94 -52.11
CA LYS A 386 -8.77 18.85 -53.57
C LYS A 386 -10.20 18.50 -53.92
N GLY A 387 -10.84 19.39 -54.66
CA GLY A 387 -12.12 19.13 -55.29
C GLY A 387 -12.01 18.05 -56.36
N CYS A 388 -13.13 17.39 -56.60
CA CYS A 388 -13.40 16.72 -57.86
C CYS A 388 -14.78 17.18 -58.34
N ASP A 389 -14.75 17.75 -59.54
CA ASP A 389 -15.87 17.91 -60.44
C ASP A 389 -16.49 16.54 -60.82
N LEU A 390 -17.74 16.65 -61.28
CA LEU A 390 -18.61 15.68 -61.98
C LEU A 390 -19.44 14.73 -61.12
#